data_AF-A0A356TMD6-F1
#
_entry.id   AF-A0A356TMD6-F1
#
_cell.length_a   1.000
_cell.length_b   1.000
_cell.length_c   1.000
_cell.angle_alpha   90.00
_cell.angle_beta   90.00
_cell.angle_gamma   90.00
#
_symmetry.space_group_name_H-M   'P 1'
#
loop_
_entity.id
_entity.type
_entity.pdbx_description
1 polymer ?
#
loop_
_entity_poly.entity_id
_entity_poly.type
_entity_poly.pdbx_seq_one_letter_code
_entity_poly.pdbx_strand_id
1 'polypeptide(L)'
;METAFELGALGVGAVTLLDAARAGRRWLAFALAALAYALTFELLVSNEASGGFHYGAFLIALPGGAPLWVPVGWMALITAAARTAERLSVSRWRPALAALLVALTGWVLDPVAVALGWWGWSAPGQPLVLGAPAGNYLAWIFVALAFTGLVDAGWRWRASAWVPVVAAPLALGLVAALSMVSQLPVDPRWTLAAISLVVIAAAARTFPWTGPSARPAVVLPPAFVTLGCAALVTMHGLASWPLLLAGAASVAAHALNPGSRSSASR
;
A
#
# COMPACT_ATOMS: atom_id res chain seq x y z
N MET A 1 -4.85 -3.29 -19.80
CA MET A 1 -5.39 -2.87 -18.49
C MET A 1 -4.27 -2.33 -17.60
N GLU A 2 -3.13 -3.02 -17.55
CA GLU A 2 -1.93 -2.66 -16.77
C GLU A 2 -1.42 -1.23 -17.07
N THR A 3 -1.35 -0.83 -18.34
CA THR A 3 -0.92 0.53 -18.76
C THR A 3 -1.72 1.64 -18.08
N ALA A 4 -3.06 1.52 -18.03
CA ALA A 4 -3.92 2.55 -17.46
C ALA A 4 -3.74 2.64 -15.94
N PHE A 5 -3.59 1.49 -15.29
CA PHE A 5 -3.29 1.42 -13.86
C PHE A 5 -1.93 2.04 -13.54
N GLU A 6 -0.88 1.69 -14.29
CA GLU A 6 0.48 2.22 -14.10
C GLU A 6 0.54 3.73 -14.27
N LEU A 7 -0.09 4.27 -15.32
CA LEU A 7 -0.22 5.72 -15.50
C LEU A 7 -1.00 6.38 -14.35
N GLY A 8 -2.04 5.70 -13.83
CA GLY A 8 -2.78 6.15 -12.66
C GLY A 8 -1.91 6.20 -11.41
N ALA A 9 -1.15 5.14 -11.13
CA ALA A 9 -0.23 5.06 -9.99
C ALA A 9 0.90 6.11 -10.08
N LEU A 10 1.47 6.30 -11.27
CA LEU A 10 2.45 7.36 -11.51
C LEU A 10 1.84 8.76 -11.35
N GLY A 11 0.60 8.96 -11.82
CA GLY A 11 -0.15 10.20 -11.63
C GLY A 11 -0.39 10.52 -10.16
N VAL A 12 -0.78 9.53 -9.36
CA VAL A 12 -0.90 9.64 -7.90
C VAL A 12 0.44 10.00 -7.25
N GLY A 13 1.54 9.38 -7.70
CA GLY A 13 2.90 9.73 -7.28
C GLY A 13 3.25 11.18 -7.56
N ALA A 14 2.96 11.67 -8.77
CA ALA A 14 3.17 13.05 -9.16
C ALA A 14 2.35 14.03 -8.32
N VAL A 15 1.06 13.74 -8.10
CA VAL A 15 0.19 14.55 -7.23
C VAL A 15 0.73 14.58 -5.80
N THR A 16 1.23 13.45 -5.29
CA THR A 16 1.80 13.38 -3.94
C THR A 16 3.09 14.19 -3.82
N LEU A 17 3.95 14.16 -4.83
CA LEU A 17 5.15 15.03 -4.89
C LEU A 17 4.78 16.51 -4.96
N LEU A 18 3.75 16.88 -5.72
CA LEU A 18 3.25 18.25 -5.79
C LEU A 18 2.67 18.72 -4.45
N ASP A 19 1.89 17.88 -3.75
CA ASP A 19 1.41 18.18 -2.39
C ASP A 19 2.57 18.34 -1.41
N ALA A 20 3.57 17.46 -1.48
CA ALA A 20 4.77 17.52 -0.65
C ALA A 20 5.59 18.80 -0.92
N ALA A 21 5.74 19.20 -2.19
CA ALA A 21 6.39 20.45 -2.58
C ALA A 21 5.66 21.68 -2.04
N ARG A 22 4.33 21.71 -2.15
CA ARG A 22 3.48 22.78 -1.60
C ARG A 22 3.55 22.86 -0.07
N ALA A 23 3.76 21.73 0.60
CA ALA A 23 3.96 21.67 2.05
C ALA A 23 5.35 22.11 2.52
N GLY A 24 6.26 22.43 1.60
CA GLY A 24 7.57 23.01 1.87
C GLY A 24 8.73 22.02 1.70
N ARG A 25 9.96 22.58 1.70
CA ARG A 25 11.20 21.84 1.37
C ARG A 25 11.41 20.57 2.19
N ARG A 26 11.02 20.57 3.48
CA ARG A 26 11.14 19.39 4.35
C ARG A 26 10.31 18.21 3.85
N TRP A 27 9.11 18.46 3.36
CA TRP A 27 8.17 17.45 2.89
C TRP A 27 8.52 16.98 1.48
N LEU A 28 9.00 17.88 0.62
CA LEU A 28 9.58 17.48 -0.66
C LEU A 28 10.78 16.54 -0.46
N ALA A 29 11.70 16.91 0.44
CA ALA A 29 12.84 16.04 0.77
C ALA A 29 12.38 14.71 1.39
N PHE A 30 11.32 14.70 2.21
CA PHE A 30 10.70 13.48 2.71
C PHE A 30 10.24 12.57 1.57
N ALA A 31 9.45 13.09 0.63
CA ALA A 31 8.90 12.30 -0.46
C ALA A 31 10.01 11.77 -1.40
N LEU A 32 10.99 12.61 -1.73
CA LEU A 32 12.14 12.19 -2.55
C LEU A 32 13.02 11.15 -1.84
N ALA A 33 13.25 11.30 -0.54
CA ALA A 33 13.96 10.30 0.25
C ALA A 33 13.17 9.00 0.38
N ALA A 34 11.84 9.06 0.52
CA ALA A 34 10.97 7.88 0.51
C ALA A 34 11.02 7.15 -0.84
N LEU A 35 11.08 7.88 -1.96
CA LEU A 35 11.26 7.30 -3.29
C LEU A 35 12.62 6.61 -3.41
N ALA A 36 13.71 7.28 -3.02
CA ALA A 36 15.05 6.70 -3.05
C ALA A 36 15.15 5.46 -2.14
N TYR A 37 14.53 5.53 -0.96
CA TYR A 37 14.40 4.43 -0.01
C TYR A 37 13.68 3.23 -0.65
N ALA A 38 12.48 3.44 -1.20
CA ALA A 38 11.69 2.39 -1.83
C ALA A 38 12.38 1.81 -3.08
N LEU A 39 12.97 2.66 -3.92
CA LEU A 39 13.71 2.23 -5.09
C LEU A 39 14.89 1.32 -4.70
N THR A 40 15.66 1.73 -3.68
CA THR A 40 16.80 0.94 -3.21
C THR A 40 16.32 -0.37 -2.57
N PHE A 41 15.24 -0.33 -1.78
CA PHE A 41 14.64 -1.52 -1.19
C PHE A 41 14.22 -2.53 -2.28
N GLU A 42 13.49 -2.08 -3.31
CA GLU A 42 13.09 -2.92 -4.44
C GLU A 42 14.30 -3.46 -5.19
N LEU A 43 15.33 -2.66 -5.46
CA LEU A 43 16.53 -3.14 -6.15
C LEU A 43 17.32 -4.19 -5.34
N LEU A 44 17.24 -4.14 -4.01
CA LEU A 44 17.92 -5.10 -3.13
C LEU A 44 17.09 -6.37 -2.91
N VAL A 45 15.77 -6.25 -2.84
CA VAL A 45 14.86 -7.34 -2.46
C VAL A 45 14.25 -8.05 -3.67
N SER A 46 14.01 -7.33 -4.77
CA SER A 46 13.23 -7.82 -5.91
C SER A 46 14.05 -8.63 -6.92
N ASN A 47 15.09 -9.33 -6.47
CA ASN A 47 15.74 -10.35 -7.28
C ASN A 47 15.00 -11.68 -7.16
N GLU A 48 14.59 -12.25 -8.30
CA GLU A 48 14.01 -13.61 -8.45
C GLU A 48 14.83 -14.69 -7.70
N ALA A 49 16.13 -14.44 -7.48
CA ALA A 49 17.05 -15.26 -6.73
C ALA A 49 16.62 -15.57 -5.27
N SER A 50 15.72 -14.78 -4.69
CA SER A 50 15.27 -14.94 -3.29
C SER A 50 14.14 -15.96 -3.09
N GLY A 51 13.63 -16.58 -4.15
CA GLY A 51 12.69 -17.70 -4.04
C GLY A 51 11.21 -17.33 -4.10
N GLY A 52 10.79 -16.71 -5.21
CA GLY A 52 9.44 -16.93 -5.74
C GLY A 52 8.55 -15.73 -6.03
N PHE A 53 8.98 -14.52 -5.68
CA PHE A 53 8.24 -13.32 -6.04
C PHE A 53 8.49 -12.94 -7.51
N HIS A 54 7.43 -12.63 -8.26
CA HIS A 54 7.53 -12.19 -9.65
C HIS A 54 6.49 -11.11 -9.94
N TYR A 55 6.86 -10.17 -10.82
CA TYR A 55 5.97 -9.13 -11.34
C TYR A 55 5.40 -9.51 -12.71
N GLY A 56 4.22 -8.99 -13.01
CA GLY A 56 3.65 -9.01 -14.36
C GLY A 56 4.43 -8.08 -15.32
N ALA A 57 3.97 -7.99 -16.57
CA ALA A 57 4.55 -7.10 -17.55
C ALA A 57 4.01 -5.66 -17.39
N PHE A 58 4.90 -4.69 -17.27
CA PHE A 58 4.56 -3.27 -17.11
C PHE A 58 5.36 -2.39 -18.08
N LEU A 59 4.95 -1.14 -18.26
CA LEU A 59 5.52 -0.19 -19.20
C LEU A 59 6.99 0.09 -18.89
N ILE A 60 7.31 0.30 -17.62
CA ILE A 60 8.67 0.64 -17.18
C ILE A 60 9.10 -0.35 -16.10
N ALA A 61 9.87 -1.36 -16.51
CA ALA A 61 10.54 -2.26 -15.59
C ALA A 61 11.91 -1.69 -15.18
N LEU A 62 12.20 -1.74 -13.88
CA LEU A 62 13.49 -1.45 -13.28
C LEU A 62 14.42 -2.67 -13.41
N PRO A 63 15.74 -2.51 -13.20
CA PRO A 63 16.63 -3.65 -13.00
C PRO A 63 16.07 -4.60 -11.93
N GLY A 64 16.02 -5.90 -12.22
CA GLY A 64 15.36 -6.90 -11.36
C GLY A 64 13.87 -7.13 -11.67
N GLY A 65 13.29 -6.44 -12.64
CA GLY A 65 11.92 -6.68 -13.12
C GLY A 65 10.83 -5.94 -12.35
N ALA A 66 11.18 -5.20 -11.29
CA ALA A 66 10.23 -4.40 -10.52
C ALA A 66 9.63 -3.25 -11.36
N PRO A 67 8.32 -3.04 -11.40
CA PRO A 67 7.72 -1.93 -12.13
C PRO A 67 8.07 -0.60 -11.46
N LEU A 68 8.35 0.45 -12.24
CA LEU A 68 8.64 1.79 -11.70
C LEU A 68 7.50 2.32 -10.81
N TRP A 69 6.25 1.97 -11.11
CA TRP A 69 5.12 2.42 -10.31
C TRP A 69 5.12 1.86 -8.88
N VAL A 70 5.82 0.76 -8.61
CA VAL A 70 5.91 0.17 -7.26
C VAL A 70 6.66 1.08 -6.27
N PRO A 71 7.94 1.46 -6.50
CA PRO A 71 8.62 2.39 -5.60
C PRO A 71 7.96 3.79 -5.58
N VAL A 72 7.34 4.22 -6.69
CA VAL A 72 6.53 5.45 -6.71
C VAL A 72 5.28 5.32 -5.82
N GLY A 73 4.61 4.17 -5.84
CA GLY A 73 3.48 3.84 -4.97
C GLY A 73 3.87 3.84 -3.51
N TRP A 74 5.01 3.21 -3.16
CA TRP A 74 5.59 3.26 -1.82
C TRP A 74 5.85 4.69 -1.35
N MET A 75 6.49 5.52 -2.19
CA MET A 75 6.70 6.94 -1.87
C MET A 75 5.38 7.66 -1.60
N ALA A 76 4.39 7.47 -2.47
CA ALA A 76 3.10 8.12 -2.34
C ALA A 76 2.40 7.71 -1.04
N LEU A 77 2.39 6.40 -0.76
CA LEU A 77 1.73 5.81 0.39
C LEU A 77 2.39 6.23 1.71
N ILE A 78 3.72 6.12 1.81
CA ILE A 78 4.48 6.53 3.00
C ILE A 78 4.28 8.03 3.27
N THR A 79 4.35 8.86 2.23
CA THR A 79 4.19 10.32 2.36
C THR A 79 2.77 10.69 2.78
N ALA A 80 1.75 10.10 2.15
CA ALA A 80 0.35 10.35 2.49
C ALA A 80 0.02 9.87 3.91
N ALA A 81 0.51 8.69 4.30
CA ALA A 81 0.31 8.14 5.64
C ALA A 81 0.98 9.01 6.72
N ALA A 82 2.22 9.45 6.51
CA ALA A 82 2.94 10.31 7.44
C ALA A 82 2.23 11.67 7.63
N ARG A 83 1.79 12.31 6.54
CA ARG A 83 1.03 13.57 6.60
C ARG A 83 -0.34 13.40 7.27
N THR A 84 -0.99 12.26 7.02
CA THR A 84 -2.27 11.94 7.68
C THR A 84 -2.06 11.75 9.18
N ALA A 85 -1.02 11.02 9.59
CA ALA A 85 -0.66 10.86 11.00
C ALA A 85 -0.28 12.19 11.67
N GLU A 86 0.38 13.11 10.96
CA GLU A 86 0.67 14.47 11.47
C GLU A 86 -0.62 15.24 11.78
N ARG A 87 -1.61 15.18 10.87
CA ARG A 87 -2.91 15.87 10.98
C ARG A 87 -3.83 15.29 12.06
N LEU A 88 -3.74 13.98 12.34
CA LEU A 88 -4.54 13.32 13.37
C LEU A 88 -4.07 13.62 14.81
N SER A 89 -3.09 14.51 15.00
CA SER A 89 -2.64 15.02 16.30
C SER A 89 -2.18 13.97 17.33
N VAL A 90 -1.83 12.75 16.88
CA VAL A 90 -1.30 11.67 17.73
C VAL A 90 0.21 11.81 17.96
N SER A 91 0.65 12.88 18.62
CA SER A 91 2.04 13.36 18.64
C SER A 91 3.13 12.29 18.88
N ARG A 92 2.96 11.39 19.86
CA ARG A 92 3.99 10.40 20.21
C ARG A 92 3.99 9.14 19.34
N TRP A 93 2.88 8.84 18.66
CA TRP A 93 2.67 7.59 17.90
C TRP A 93 2.60 7.82 16.39
N ARG A 94 2.95 9.01 15.91
CA ARG A 94 2.85 9.36 14.48
C ARG A 94 3.53 8.34 13.56
N PRO A 95 4.76 7.85 13.83
CA PRO A 95 5.40 6.85 12.97
C PRO A 95 4.67 5.51 12.96
N ALA A 96 4.20 5.06 14.13
CA ALA A 96 3.46 3.81 14.24
C ALA A 96 2.13 3.88 13.50
N LEU A 97 1.41 5.00 13.60
CA LEU A 97 0.18 5.21 12.84
C LEU A 97 0.45 5.28 11.34
N ALA A 98 1.50 5.99 10.91
CA ALA A 98 1.87 6.05 9.50
C ALA A 98 2.21 4.64 8.96
N ALA A 99 3.01 3.87 9.70
CA ALA A 99 3.37 2.51 9.31
C ALA A 99 2.15 1.57 9.24
N LEU A 100 1.22 1.70 10.18
CA LEU A 100 -0.03 0.95 10.17
C LEU A 100 -0.91 1.33 8.98
N LEU A 101 -1.04 2.61 8.64
CA LEU A 101 -1.79 3.06 7.46
C LEU A 101 -1.18 2.53 6.16
N VAL A 102 0.15 2.51 6.05
CA VAL A 102 0.87 1.91 4.92
C VAL A 102 0.55 0.43 4.83
N ALA A 103 0.73 -0.32 5.92
CA ALA A 103 0.50 -1.76 5.97
C ALA A 103 -0.96 -2.11 5.64
N LEU A 104 -1.93 -1.47 6.28
CA LEU A 104 -3.36 -1.69 6.01
C LEU A 104 -3.73 -1.45 4.55
N THR A 105 -3.14 -0.42 3.93
CA THR A 105 -3.37 -0.16 2.50
C THR A 105 -2.78 -1.28 1.64
N GLY A 106 -1.56 -1.72 1.93
CA GLY A 106 -0.96 -2.88 1.26
C GLY A 106 -1.79 -4.16 1.45
N TRP A 107 -2.28 -4.43 2.66
CA TRP A 107 -3.08 -5.62 2.97
C TRP A 107 -4.39 -5.68 2.17
N VAL A 108 -4.92 -4.52 1.77
CA VAL A 108 -6.09 -4.42 0.89
C VAL A 108 -5.69 -4.54 -0.59
N LEU A 109 -4.61 -3.89 -1.00
CA LEU A 109 -4.18 -3.83 -2.40
C LEU A 109 -3.57 -5.14 -2.89
N ASP A 110 -2.82 -5.85 -2.06
CA ASP A 110 -2.08 -7.04 -2.45
C ASP A 110 -2.95 -8.21 -2.93
N PRO A 111 -4.00 -8.65 -2.22
CA PRO A 111 -4.89 -9.68 -2.75
C PRO A 111 -5.54 -9.28 -4.07
N VAL A 112 -5.80 -7.99 -4.30
CA VAL A 112 -6.32 -7.48 -5.57
C VAL A 112 -5.25 -7.59 -6.66
N ALA A 113 -4.02 -7.14 -6.38
CA ALA A 113 -2.90 -7.21 -7.32
C ALA A 113 -2.58 -8.65 -7.71
N VAL A 114 -2.62 -9.59 -6.76
CA VAL A 114 -2.47 -11.03 -7.01
C VAL A 114 -3.61 -11.56 -7.87
N ALA A 115 -4.86 -11.22 -7.55
CA ALA A 115 -6.02 -11.65 -8.35
C ALA A 115 -5.99 -11.13 -9.79
N LEU A 116 -5.40 -9.95 -10.00
CA LEU A 116 -5.21 -9.34 -11.32
C LEU A 116 -3.93 -9.79 -12.03
N GLY A 117 -3.11 -10.64 -11.40
CA GLY A 117 -1.85 -11.13 -11.97
C GLY A 117 -0.73 -10.08 -12.07
N TRP A 118 -0.82 -8.99 -11.31
CA TRP A 118 0.20 -7.92 -11.30
C TRP A 118 1.48 -8.36 -10.62
N TRP A 119 1.38 -9.23 -9.63
CA TRP A 119 2.50 -9.94 -9.05
C TRP A 119 2.02 -11.23 -8.38
N GLY A 120 2.94 -12.12 -8.09
CA GLY A 120 2.65 -13.36 -7.39
C GLY A 120 3.85 -13.85 -6.59
N TRP A 121 3.56 -14.74 -5.64
CA TRP A 121 4.57 -15.42 -4.84
C TRP A 121 4.48 -16.93 -5.05
N SER A 122 5.59 -17.55 -5.42
CA SER A 122 5.81 -18.99 -5.31
C SER A 122 6.62 -19.26 -4.05
N ALA A 123 5.94 -19.55 -2.93
CA ALA A 123 6.62 -19.89 -1.69
C ALA A 123 6.44 -21.38 -1.36
N PRO A 124 7.23 -22.30 -1.97
CA PRO A 124 7.16 -23.72 -1.63
C PRO A 124 7.31 -23.94 -0.13
N GLY A 125 6.31 -24.60 0.48
CA GLY A 125 6.35 -24.95 1.90
C GLY A 125 5.96 -23.83 2.88
N GLN A 126 5.53 -22.65 2.42
CA GLN A 126 5.00 -21.60 3.29
C GLN A 126 3.53 -21.28 2.96
N PRO A 127 2.65 -21.12 3.97
CA PRO A 127 1.27 -20.72 3.72
C PRO A 127 1.22 -19.27 3.19
N LEU A 128 0.58 -19.11 2.04
CA LEU A 128 0.23 -17.79 1.52
C LEU A 128 -1.03 -17.30 2.23
N VAL A 129 -1.00 -16.06 2.69
CA VAL A 129 -2.14 -15.34 3.27
C VAL A 129 -2.49 -14.24 2.28
N LEU A 130 -3.74 -14.19 1.79
CA LEU A 130 -4.18 -13.18 0.81
C LEU A 130 -3.26 -13.06 -0.43
N GLY A 131 -2.61 -14.15 -0.83
CA GLY A 131 -1.73 -14.22 -2.00
C GLY A 131 -0.23 -14.02 -1.72
N ALA A 132 0.17 -13.56 -0.53
CA ALA A 132 1.58 -13.32 -0.18
C ALA A 132 2.01 -14.10 1.10
N PRO A 133 3.31 -14.35 1.32
CA PRO A 133 3.80 -14.93 2.57
C PRO A 133 3.39 -14.08 3.78
N ALA A 134 2.95 -14.73 4.87
CA ALA A 134 2.51 -14.03 6.07
C ALA A 134 3.55 -13.03 6.63
N GLY A 135 4.84 -13.33 6.46
CA GLY A 135 5.95 -12.47 6.86
C GLY A 135 6.00 -11.13 6.13
N ASN A 136 5.53 -11.04 4.88
CA ASN A 136 5.54 -9.80 4.11
C ASN A 136 4.64 -8.73 4.72
N TYR A 137 3.50 -9.13 5.25
CA TYR A 137 2.55 -8.21 5.88
C TYR A 137 3.14 -7.52 7.11
N LEU A 138 3.97 -8.24 7.88
CA LEU A 138 4.71 -7.64 9.00
C LEU A 138 5.91 -6.83 8.51
N ALA A 139 6.61 -7.29 7.48
CA ALA A 139 7.73 -6.58 6.89
C ALA A 139 7.35 -5.16 6.43
N TRP A 140 6.16 -4.98 5.84
CA TRP A 140 5.69 -3.64 5.44
C TRP A 140 5.51 -2.67 6.60
N ILE A 141 5.07 -3.17 7.77
CA ILE A 141 5.03 -2.35 8.99
C ILE A 141 6.45 -1.89 9.32
N PHE A 142 7.43 -2.80 9.35
CA PHE A 142 8.81 -2.47 9.71
C PHE A 142 9.49 -1.54 8.69
N VAL A 143 9.27 -1.75 7.39
CA VAL A 143 9.77 -0.89 6.31
C VAL A 143 9.26 0.54 6.51
N ALA A 144 7.95 0.72 6.66
CA ALA A 144 7.37 2.04 6.85
C ALA A 144 7.75 2.66 8.20
N LEU A 145 7.76 1.87 9.28
CA LEU A 145 8.09 2.33 10.63
C LEU A 145 9.55 2.75 10.76
N ALA A 146 10.48 2.00 10.16
CA ALA A 146 11.90 2.32 10.19
C ALA A 146 12.16 3.70 9.60
N PHE A 147 11.66 3.95 8.38
CA PHE A 147 11.84 5.24 7.72
C PHE A 147 11.11 6.38 8.45
N THR A 148 9.80 6.23 8.68
CA THR A 148 9.00 7.30 9.31
C THR A 148 9.44 7.59 10.75
N GLY A 149 9.88 6.57 11.49
CA GLY A 149 10.36 6.68 12.86
C GLY A 149 11.68 7.44 12.95
N LEU A 150 12.64 7.11 12.09
CA LEU A 150 13.92 7.82 12.03
C LEU A 150 13.74 9.28 11.61
N VAL A 151 12.82 9.57 10.67
CA VAL A 151 12.53 10.94 10.27
C VAL A 151 11.84 11.72 11.38
N ASP A 152 10.81 11.17 12.03
CA ASP A 152 10.11 11.85 13.13
C ASP A 152 11.06 12.11 14.30
N ALA A 153 11.90 11.13 14.65
CA ALA A 153 12.96 11.30 15.65
C ALA A 153 13.93 12.42 15.26
N GLY A 154 14.44 12.42 14.02
CA GLY A 154 15.34 13.47 13.55
C GLY A 154 14.69 14.86 13.52
N TRP A 155 13.41 14.97 13.14
CA TRP A 155 12.69 16.25 13.13
C TRP A 155 12.37 16.80 14.51
N ARG A 156 12.21 15.94 15.54
CA ARG A 156 12.12 16.39 16.94
C ARG A 156 13.39 17.10 17.41
N TRP A 157 14.55 16.72 16.85
CA TRP A 157 15.85 17.32 17.19
C TRP A 157 16.16 18.52 16.30
N ARG A 158 15.91 18.39 14.99
CA ARG A 158 16.15 19.44 14.00
C ARG A 158 15.18 19.29 12.82
N ALA A 159 14.21 20.20 12.73
CA ALA A 159 13.26 20.25 11.62
C ALA A 159 13.92 20.72 10.30
N SER A 160 14.71 19.85 9.66
CA SER A 160 15.49 20.14 8.46
C SER A 160 15.13 19.20 7.30
N ALA A 161 15.30 19.69 6.07
CA ALA A 161 15.15 18.92 4.84
C ALA A 161 16.21 17.82 4.66
N TRP A 162 17.33 17.89 5.39
CA TRP A 162 18.38 16.86 5.35
C TRP A 162 18.05 15.62 6.17
N VAL A 163 17.12 15.72 7.13
CA VAL A 163 16.79 14.60 8.02
C VAL A 163 16.27 13.38 7.23
N PRO A 164 15.29 13.50 6.31
CA PRO A 164 14.85 12.36 5.51
C PRO A 164 15.93 11.73 4.65
N VAL A 165 16.84 12.54 4.12
CA VAL A 165 17.95 12.08 3.28
C VAL A 165 18.89 11.18 4.07
N VAL A 166 19.18 11.53 5.33
CA VAL A 166 20.01 10.71 6.23
C VAL A 166 19.23 9.51 6.77
N ALA A 167 17.94 9.67 7.05
CA ALA A 167 17.09 8.61 7.57
C ALA A 167 16.90 7.45 6.58
N ALA A 168 16.82 7.72 5.28
CA ALA A 168 16.64 6.70 4.24
C ALA A 168 17.70 5.56 4.28
N PRO A 169 19.02 5.84 4.19
CA PRO A 169 20.03 4.78 4.26
C PRO A 169 20.09 4.09 5.63
N LEU A 170 19.83 4.81 6.72
CA LEU A 170 19.75 4.22 8.06
C LEU A 170 18.56 3.26 8.20
N ALA A 171 17.41 3.62 7.63
CA ALA A 171 16.23 2.77 7.59
C ALA A 171 16.49 1.50 6.77
N LEU A 172 17.21 1.60 5.63
CA LEU A 172 17.61 0.43 4.85
C LEU A 172 18.51 -0.49 5.66
N GLY A 173 19.53 0.05 6.33
CA GLY A 173 20.41 -0.71 7.20
C GLY A 173 19.66 -1.42 8.34
N LEU A 174 18.69 -0.73 8.95
CA LEU A 174 17.84 -1.30 9.99
C LEU A 174 16.96 -2.44 9.46
N VAL A 175 16.29 -2.23 8.32
CA VAL A 175 15.45 -3.27 7.71
C VAL A 175 16.29 -4.47 7.26
N ALA A 176 17.48 -4.25 6.70
CA ALA A 176 18.40 -5.33 6.33
C ALA A 176 18.84 -6.12 7.57
N ALA A 177 19.23 -5.45 8.65
CA ALA A 177 19.61 -6.10 9.91
C ALA A 177 18.44 -6.92 10.49
N LEU A 178 17.23 -6.36 10.53
CA LEU A 178 16.03 -7.07 10.97
C LEU A 178 15.72 -8.27 10.08
N SER A 179 15.92 -8.14 8.77
CA SER A 179 15.70 -9.22 7.82
C SER A 179 16.67 -10.36 8.05
N MET A 180 17.95 -10.08 8.32
CA MET A 180 18.95 -11.10 8.69
C MET A 180 18.58 -11.81 9.99
N VAL A 181 18.03 -11.09 10.97
CA VAL A 181 17.52 -11.70 12.22
C VAL A 181 16.25 -12.51 11.95
N SER A 182 15.39 -12.12 11.02
CA SER A 182 14.16 -12.84 10.69
C SER A 182 14.36 -14.15 9.93
N GLN A 183 15.56 -14.38 9.37
CA GLN A 183 15.96 -15.69 8.83
C GLN A 183 16.24 -16.72 9.93
N LEU A 184 16.22 -16.30 11.20
CA LEU A 184 16.13 -17.24 12.32
C LEU A 184 14.75 -17.92 12.29
N PRO A 185 14.64 -19.20 12.64
CA PRO A 185 13.35 -19.91 12.62
C PRO A 185 12.38 -19.31 13.64
N VAL A 186 11.50 -18.41 13.21
CA VAL A 186 10.44 -17.82 14.03
C VAL A 186 9.10 -18.46 13.65
N ASP A 187 8.41 -19.04 14.63
CA ASP A 187 7.08 -19.64 14.41
C ASP A 187 6.06 -18.55 13.97
N PRO A 188 5.37 -18.72 12.83
CA PRO A 188 4.39 -17.75 12.28
C PRO A 188 3.30 -17.30 13.26
N ARG A 189 2.99 -18.12 14.28
CA ARG A 189 2.02 -17.80 15.34
C ARG A 189 2.45 -16.58 16.13
N TRP A 190 3.75 -16.45 16.41
CA TRP A 190 4.30 -15.31 17.15
C TRP A 190 4.29 -14.04 16.32
N THR A 191 4.53 -14.16 15.01
CA THR A 191 4.42 -13.06 14.04
C THR A 191 3.00 -12.49 14.00
N LEU A 192 1.99 -13.36 13.88
CA LEU A 192 0.57 -12.94 13.88
C LEU A 192 0.13 -12.39 15.23
N ALA A 193 0.60 -12.95 16.35
CA ALA A 193 0.33 -12.45 17.69
C ALA A 193 0.95 -11.06 17.89
N ALA A 194 2.19 -10.83 17.46
CA ALA A 194 2.85 -9.53 17.53
C ALA A 194 2.12 -8.47 16.68
N ILE A 195 1.71 -8.81 15.46
CA ILE A 195 0.89 -7.93 14.61
C ILE A 195 -0.42 -7.57 15.33
N SER A 196 -1.14 -8.58 15.81
CA SER A 196 -2.43 -8.38 16.47
C SER A 196 -2.29 -7.51 17.71
N LEU A 197 -1.24 -7.72 18.52
CA LEU A 197 -0.95 -6.90 19.70
C LEU A 197 -0.59 -5.46 19.34
N VAL A 198 0.19 -5.23 18.29
CA VAL A 198 0.52 -3.87 17.82
C VAL A 198 -0.73 -3.16 17.31
N VAL A 199 -1.57 -3.84 16.51
CA VAL A 199 -2.82 -3.30 15.98
C VAL A 199 -3.81 -2.99 17.12
N ILE A 200 -4.00 -3.93 18.05
CA ILE A 200 -4.88 -3.75 19.21
C ILE A 200 -4.36 -2.62 20.11
N ALA A 201 -3.06 -2.57 20.40
CA ALA A 201 -2.47 -1.52 21.22
C ALA A 201 -2.55 -0.14 20.57
N ALA A 202 -2.45 -0.07 19.24
CA ALA A 202 -2.68 1.16 18.48
C ALA A 202 -4.17 1.56 18.53
N ALA A 203 -5.08 0.66 18.18
CA ALA A 203 -6.52 0.89 18.13
C ALA A 203 -7.10 1.29 19.50
N ALA A 204 -6.74 0.58 20.55
CA ALA A 204 -7.18 0.84 21.92
C ALA A 204 -6.68 2.20 22.47
N ARG A 205 -5.66 2.81 21.86
CA ARG A 205 -5.08 4.08 22.29
C ARG A 205 -5.43 5.26 21.38
N THR A 206 -5.82 5.01 20.13
CA THR A 206 -6.32 6.03 19.19
C THR A 206 -7.81 6.28 19.33
N PHE A 207 -8.56 5.36 19.94
CA PHE A 207 -9.93 5.59 20.38
C PHE A 207 -9.91 5.96 21.87
N PRO A 208 -9.71 7.24 22.26
CA PRO A 208 -10.23 7.66 23.54
C PRO A 208 -11.74 7.43 23.45
N TRP A 209 -12.29 6.63 24.36
CA TRP A 209 -13.74 6.55 24.53
C TRP A 209 -14.21 7.92 25.05
N THR A 210 -14.31 8.88 24.14
CA THR A 210 -14.97 10.15 24.39
C THR A 210 -16.45 9.82 24.36
N GLY A 211 -17.15 10.05 25.47
CA GLY A 211 -18.59 9.91 25.55
C GLY A 211 -19.32 10.69 24.42
N PRO A 212 -20.64 10.50 24.29
CA PRO A 212 -21.43 10.86 23.10
C PRO A 212 -21.48 12.35 22.66
N SER A 213 -20.62 13.22 23.21
CA SER A 213 -20.63 14.68 22.99
C SER A 213 -19.52 15.25 22.11
N ALA A 214 -18.52 14.47 21.68
CA ALA A 214 -17.46 15.00 20.82
C ALA A 214 -17.79 14.85 19.33
N ARG A 215 -18.15 15.94 18.65
CA ARG A 215 -18.27 15.98 17.18
C ARG A 215 -16.86 15.87 16.57
N PRO A 216 -16.53 14.83 15.79
CA PRO A 216 -15.24 14.77 15.12
C PRO A 216 -15.28 15.65 13.87
N ALA A 217 -14.62 16.81 13.93
CA ALA A 217 -14.27 17.58 12.74
C ALA A 217 -13.02 16.97 12.08
N VAL A 218 -13.07 15.69 11.70
CA VAL A 218 -12.01 15.08 10.89
C VAL A 218 -12.41 15.22 9.43
N VAL A 219 -11.99 16.34 8.82
CA VAL A 219 -11.96 16.43 7.36
C VAL A 219 -10.80 15.55 6.90
N LEU A 220 -11.10 14.32 6.48
CA LEU A 220 -10.12 13.43 5.87
C LEU A 220 -9.44 14.17 4.70
N PRO A 221 -8.10 14.11 4.57
CA PRO A 221 -7.42 14.70 3.43
C PRO A 221 -8.04 14.17 2.13
N PRO A 222 -8.31 15.03 1.13
CA PRO A 222 -8.81 14.60 -0.17
C PRO A 222 -7.97 13.46 -0.75
N ALA A 223 -6.66 13.42 -0.50
CA ALA A 223 -5.79 12.33 -0.96
C ALA A 223 -6.18 10.93 -0.46
N PHE A 224 -6.68 10.76 0.77
CA PHE A 224 -7.06 9.43 1.29
C PHE A 224 -8.42 8.98 0.73
N VAL A 225 -9.36 9.93 0.59
CA VAL A 225 -10.63 9.71 -0.11
C VAL A 225 -10.38 9.53 -1.61
N THR A 226 -9.41 10.21 -2.21
CA THR A 226 -9.12 10.10 -3.64
C THR A 226 -8.29 8.85 -3.92
N LEU A 227 -7.39 8.40 -3.05
CA LEU A 227 -6.71 7.10 -3.20
C LEU A 227 -7.68 5.94 -2.95
N GLY A 228 -8.48 6.00 -1.89
CA GLY A 228 -9.49 5.00 -1.59
C GLY A 228 -10.62 4.98 -2.62
N CYS A 229 -11.16 6.14 -3.01
CA CYS A 229 -12.22 6.24 -4.02
C CYS A 229 -11.69 6.10 -5.45
N ALA A 230 -10.48 6.54 -5.82
CA ALA A 230 -9.96 6.26 -7.15
C ALA A 230 -9.63 4.77 -7.29
N ALA A 231 -9.12 4.12 -6.24
CA ALA A 231 -8.95 2.66 -6.22
C ALA A 231 -10.32 1.96 -6.25
N LEU A 232 -11.31 2.39 -5.46
CA LEU A 232 -12.66 1.81 -5.49
C LEU A 232 -13.43 2.09 -6.78
N VAL A 233 -13.31 3.27 -7.39
CA VAL A 233 -14.02 3.65 -8.63
C VAL A 233 -13.39 3.01 -9.85
N THR A 234 -12.05 2.91 -9.92
CA THR A 234 -11.42 2.06 -10.95
C THR A 234 -11.75 0.58 -10.73
N MET A 235 -11.78 0.09 -9.48
CA MET A 235 -12.13 -1.31 -9.20
C MET A 235 -13.61 -1.65 -9.47
N HIS A 236 -14.57 -0.80 -9.11
CA HIS A 236 -16.00 -1.06 -9.38
C HIS A 236 -16.37 -0.83 -10.84
N GLY A 237 -15.78 0.17 -11.51
CA GLY A 237 -16.00 0.40 -12.94
C GLY A 237 -15.44 -0.72 -13.83
N LEU A 238 -14.37 -1.39 -13.39
CA LEU A 238 -13.70 -2.45 -14.17
C LEU A 238 -14.19 -3.87 -13.82
N ALA A 239 -14.53 -4.16 -12.56
CA ALA A 239 -15.09 -5.47 -12.17
C ALA A 239 -16.54 -5.68 -12.66
N SER A 240 -17.29 -4.60 -12.89
CA SER A 240 -18.66 -4.68 -13.42
C SER A 240 -18.75 -4.69 -14.95
N TRP A 241 -17.65 -4.43 -15.66
CA TRP A 241 -17.63 -4.37 -17.14
C TRP A 241 -18.00 -5.71 -17.82
N PRO A 242 -17.48 -6.87 -17.37
CA PRO A 242 -17.89 -8.17 -17.93
C PRO A 242 -19.36 -8.51 -17.64
N LEU A 243 -19.88 -8.11 -16.47
CA LEU A 243 -21.27 -8.35 -16.07
C LEU A 243 -22.25 -7.45 -16.84
N LEU A 244 -21.87 -6.21 -17.11
CA LEU A 244 -22.64 -5.27 -17.94
C LEU A 244 -22.66 -5.69 -19.41
N LEU A 245 -21.52 -6.17 -19.95
CA LEU A 245 -21.46 -6.72 -21.31
C LEU A 245 -22.23 -8.04 -21.43
N ALA A 246 -22.13 -8.94 -20.45
CA ALA A 246 -22.92 -10.17 -20.41
C ALA A 246 -24.43 -9.89 -20.29
N GLY A 247 -24.81 -8.91 -19.47
CA GLY A 247 -26.19 -8.43 -19.36
C GLY A 247 -26.70 -7.82 -20.67
N ALA A 248 -25.93 -6.94 -21.29
CA ALA A 248 -26.28 -6.32 -22.58
C ALA A 248 -26.35 -7.34 -23.72
N ALA A 249 -25.43 -8.31 -23.77
CA ALA A 249 -25.45 -9.40 -24.74
C ALA A 249 -26.65 -10.34 -24.54
N SER A 250 -27.02 -10.64 -23.30
CA SER A 250 -28.21 -11.44 -22.97
C SER A 250 -29.51 -10.73 -23.38
N VAL A 251 -29.62 -9.43 -23.11
CA VAL A 251 -30.77 -8.60 -23.52
C VAL A 251 -30.84 -8.48 -25.05
N ALA A 252 -29.71 -8.27 -25.73
CA ALA A 252 -29.65 -8.23 -27.19
C ALA A 252 -30.01 -9.58 -27.82
N ALA A 253 -29.54 -10.70 -27.26
CA ALA A 253 -29.88 -12.04 -27.72
C ALA A 253 -31.37 -12.37 -27.53
N HIS A 254 -31.98 -11.90 -26.45
CA HIS A 254 -33.42 -12.05 -26.22
C HIS A 254 -34.27 -11.17 -27.16
N ALA A 255 -33.80 -9.96 -27.48
CA ALA A 255 -34.47 -9.07 -28.43
C ALA A 255 -34.40 -9.59 -29.89
N LEU A 256 -33.36 -10.34 -30.24
CA LEU A 256 -33.16 -10.91 -31.57
C LEU A 256 -33.83 -12.28 -31.78
N ASN A 257 -34.36 -12.91 -30.72
CA ASN A 257 -35.09 -14.19 -30.82
C ASN A 257 -36.47 -14.16 -30.13
N PRO A 258 -37.45 -13.41 -30.67
CA PRO A 258 -38.80 -13.35 -30.11
C PRO A 258 -39.62 -14.66 -30.28
N GLY A 259 -39.06 -15.70 -30.91
CA GLY A 259 -39.82 -16.87 -31.38
C GLY A 259 -39.91 -18.09 -30.45
N SER A 260 -39.29 -18.10 -29.27
CA SER A 260 -39.19 -19.34 -28.45
C SER A 260 -40.27 -19.52 -27.37
N ARG A 261 -41.28 -18.65 -27.30
CA ARG A 261 -42.41 -18.83 -26.38
C ARG A 261 -43.66 -19.32 -27.10
N SER A 262 -43.74 -20.61 -27.42
CA SER A 262 -44.98 -21.39 -27.36
C SER A 262 -44.78 -22.86 -27.75
N SER A 263 -44.77 -23.77 -26.78
CA SER A 263 -45.38 -25.12 -26.92
C SER A 263 -45.29 -25.87 -25.59
N ALA A 264 -46.11 -25.48 -24.62
CA ALA A 264 -46.38 -26.30 -23.43
C ALA A 264 -47.82 -26.03 -22.97
N SER A 265 -48.78 -26.42 -23.81
CA SER A 265 -50.16 -26.67 -23.39
C SER A 265 -50.83 -27.55 -24.45
N ARG A 266 -50.68 -28.86 -24.30
CA ARG A 266 -51.68 -29.89 -24.60
C ARG A 266 -51.16 -31.26 -24.19
#